data_AF-A0A1E4CEB1-F1
#
_entry.id   AF-A0A1E4CEB1-F1
#
_cell.length_a   1.000
_cell.length_b   1.000
_cell.length_c   1.000
_cell.angle_alpha   90.00
_cell.angle_beta   90.00
_cell.angle_gamma   90.00
#
_symmetry.space_group_name_H-M   'P 1'
#
loop_
_entity.id
_entity.type
_entity.pdbx_description
1 polymer ?
#
loop_
_entity_poly.entity_id
_entity_poly.type
_entity_poly.pdbx_seq_one_letter_code
_entity_poly.pdbx_strand_id
1 'polypeptide(L)'
;MAKKRYALYISRALASKFDLVAKQRHGSKSAMLEEALRLCLEPEKVPGVEEVLVRRLDELHKVVGIVNRDVAIVTETLALFVRYFLMITPPLPQSEQEAARLLGRERFQVFVAQVGRRLATDHRLVTEVLETITSNNPDLFATAADDAPLRRQEAGNGNGAYREVPAAKEPTDSKEDTGHG
;
A
#
# COMPACT_ATOMS: atom_id res chain seq x y z
N MET A 1 -22.16 55.13 -13.99
CA MET A 1 -20.78 55.66 -14.00
C MET A 1 -20.57 56.48 -15.27
N ALA A 2 -19.97 57.67 -15.17
CA ALA A 2 -19.62 58.46 -16.35
C ALA A 2 -18.52 57.75 -17.16
N LYS A 3 -18.71 57.59 -18.48
CA LYS A 3 -17.72 56.94 -19.37
C LYS A 3 -16.82 58.00 -20.01
N LYS A 4 -15.51 57.75 -20.05
CA LYS A 4 -14.52 58.60 -20.74
C LYS A 4 -14.14 57.98 -22.08
N ARG A 5 -14.21 58.76 -23.16
CA ARG A 5 -13.84 58.31 -24.51
C ARG A 5 -12.33 58.46 -24.71
N TYR A 6 -11.68 57.37 -25.11
CA TYR A 6 -10.29 57.34 -25.55
C TYR A 6 -10.23 57.00 -27.04
N ALA A 7 -9.34 57.67 -27.79
CA ALA A 7 -9.01 57.31 -29.17
C ALA A 7 -7.63 56.66 -29.16
N LEU A 8 -7.57 55.36 -29.48
CA LEU A 8 -6.35 54.55 -29.42
C LEU A 8 -6.12 53.89 -30.77
N TYR A 9 -4.86 53.82 -31.18
CA TYR A 9 -4.46 53.07 -32.36
C TYR A 9 -4.16 51.63 -31.96
N ILE A 10 -4.74 50.67 -32.69
CA ILE A 10 -4.44 49.25 -32.57
C ILE A 10 -3.91 48.73 -33.92
N SER A 11 -3.01 47.77 -33.88
CA SER A 11 -2.45 47.20 -35.11
C SER A 11 -3.56 46.54 -35.95
N ARG A 12 -3.41 46.56 -37.28
CA ARG A 12 -4.40 45.98 -38.20
C ARG A 12 -4.67 44.50 -37.93
N ALA A 13 -3.63 43.75 -37.56
CA ALA A 13 -3.74 42.34 -37.18
C ALA A 13 -4.58 42.16 -35.90
N LEU A 14 -4.38 43.00 -34.89
CA LEU A 14 -5.13 42.94 -33.64
C LEU A 14 -6.59 43.39 -33.83
N ALA A 15 -6.83 44.44 -34.61
CA ALA A 15 -8.18 44.90 -34.96
C ALA A 15 -9.00 43.80 -35.63
N SER A 16 -8.38 43.05 -36.55
CA SER A 16 -9.03 41.94 -37.25
C SER A 16 -9.43 40.81 -36.28
N LYS A 17 -8.54 40.44 -35.36
CA LYS A 17 -8.84 39.46 -34.31
C LYS A 17 -9.93 39.95 -33.36
N PHE A 18 -9.86 41.20 -32.94
CA PHE A 18 -10.83 41.82 -32.05
C PHE A 18 -12.24 41.84 -32.64
N ASP A 19 -12.36 42.19 -33.92
CA ASP A 19 -13.63 42.18 -34.65
C ASP A 19 -14.23 40.78 -34.79
N LEU A 20 -13.39 39.76 -34.97
CA LEU A 20 -13.82 38.37 -35.01
C LEU A 20 -14.42 37.93 -33.66
N VAL A 21 -13.72 38.20 -32.56
CA VAL A 21 -14.18 37.80 -31.21
C VAL A 21 -15.41 38.62 -30.79
N ALA A 22 -15.48 39.90 -31.14
CA ALA A 22 -16.65 40.73 -30.86
C ALA A 22 -17.91 40.23 -31.57
N LYS A 23 -17.79 39.70 -32.79
CA LYS A 23 -18.90 39.04 -33.50
C LYS A 23 -19.37 37.77 -32.80
N GLN A 24 -18.46 37.00 -32.19
CA GLN A 24 -18.79 35.73 -31.51
C GLN A 24 -19.43 35.92 -30.13
N ARG A 25 -19.05 36.96 -29.39
CA ARG A 25 -19.53 37.19 -28.01
C ARG A 25 -20.80 38.05 -27.90
N HIS A 26 -21.39 38.50 -29.01
CA HIS A 26 -22.61 39.35 -29.03
C HIS A 26 -22.57 40.59 -28.11
N GLY A 27 -21.37 41.14 -27.84
CA GLY A 27 -21.17 42.27 -26.94
C GLY A 27 -20.71 43.55 -27.66
N SER A 28 -20.88 44.71 -27.01
CA SER A 28 -20.31 45.97 -27.55
C SER A 28 -18.78 45.95 -27.48
N LYS A 29 -18.11 46.38 -28.56
CA LYS A 29 -16.64 46.49 -28.63
C LYS A 29 -16.07 47.28 -27.45
N SER A 30 -16.74 48.36 -27.05
CA SER A 30 -16.34 49.15 -25.87
C SER A 30 -16.42 48.36 -24.57
N ALA A 31 -17.43 47.51 -24.38
CA ALA A 31 -17.55 46.69 -23.17
C ALA A 31 -16.47 45.60 -23.10
N MET A 32 -16.11 44.99 -24.23
CA MET A 32 -15.01 44.03 -24.28
C MET A 32 -13.66 44.69 -23.99
N LEU A 33 -13.43 45.90 -24.51
CA LEU A 33 -12.21 46.65 -24.23
C LEU A 33 -12.14 47.08 -22.76
N GLU A 34 -13.27 47.53 -22.21
CA GLU A 34 -13.40 47.89 -20.79
C GLU A 34 -13.13 46.69 -19.87
N GLU A 35 -13.65 45.51 -20.21
CA GLU A 35 -13.39 44.25 -19.49
C GLU A 35 -11.92 43.85 -19.54
N ALA A 36 -11.32 43.83 -20.73
CA ALA A 36 -9.93 43.47 -20.91
C ALA A 36 -8.98 44.45 -20.20
N LEU A 37 -9.28 45.75 -20.24
CA LEU A 37 -8.53 46.78 -19.51
C LEU A 37 -8.67 46.59 -18.00
N ARG A 38 -9.86 46.29 -17.49
CA ARG A 38 -10.06 46.02 -16.05
C ARG A 38 -9.23 44.82 -15.60
N LEU A 39 -9.31 43.70 -16.32
CA LEU A 39 -8.50 42.51 -16.03
C LEU A 39 -6.99 42.78 -16.08
N CYS A 40 -6.55 43.65 -16.98
CA CYS A 40 -5.13 44.00 -17.10
C CYS A 40 -4.65 44.95 -15.99
N LEU A 41 -5.50 45.88 -15.55
CA LEU A 41 -5.14 46.94 -14.59
C LEU A 41 -5.44 46.56 -13.14
N GLU A 42 -6.38 45.65 -12.92
CA GLU A 42 -6.72 45.06 -11.63
C GLU A 42 -6.44 43.55 -11.71
N PRO A 43 -5.17 43.11 -11.75
CA PRO A 43 -4.86 41.70 -11.66
C PRO A 43 -5.36 41.22 -10.30
N GLU A 44 -6.39 40.38 -10.31
CA GLU A 44 -6.93 39.74 -9.12
C GLU A 44 -5.79 39.05 -8.38
N LYS A 45 -5.64 39.27 -7.07
CA LYS A 45 -4.67 38.54 -6.21
C LYS A 45 -5.05 37.07 -6.00
N VAL A 46 -6.04 36.59 -6.73
CA VAL A 46 -6.48 35.20 -6.73
C VAL A 46 -5.47 34.44 -7.59
N PRO A 47 -4.90 33.32 -7.11
CA PRO A 47 -3.97 32.53 -7.90
C PRO A 47 -4.61 32.25 -9.26
N GLY A 48 -3.90 32.60 -10.33
CA GLY A 48 -4.40 32.39 -11.68
C GLY A 48 -4.79 30.94 -11.87
N VAL A 49 -5.70 30.66 -12.81
CA VAL A 49 -6.11 29.28 -13.13
C VAL A 49 -4.88 28.39 -13.35
N GLU A 50 -3.84 28.93 -13.98
CA GLU A 50 -2.56 28.28 -14.22
C GLU A 50 -1.83 27.90 -12.91
N GLU A 51 -1.81 28.77 -11.91
CA GLU A 51 -1.16 28.50 -10.63
C GLU A 51 -1.90 27.42 -9.83
N VAL A 52 -3.24 27.44 -9.85
CA VAL A 52 -4.06 26.39 -9.22
C VAL A 52 -3.83 25.04 -9.91
N LEU A 53 -3.71 25.03 -11.24
CA LEU A 53 -3.41 23.82 -12.00
C LEU A 53 -2.03 23.26 -11.67
N VAL A 54 -0.99 24.10 -11.58
CA VAL A 54 0.36 23.67 -11.18
C VAL A 54 0.33 23.03 -9.79
N ARG A 55 -0.33 23.66 -8.82
CA ARG A 55 -0.43 23.10 -7.45
C ARG A 55 -1.13 21.74 -7.43
N ARG A 56 -2.21 21.59 -8.19
CA ARG A 56 -2.91 20.29 -8.32
C ARG A 56 -2.05 19.23 -8.99
N LEU A 57 -1.27 19.59 -9.99
CA LEU A 57 -0.34 18.67 -10.64
C LEU A 57 0.77 18.22 -9.69
N ASP A 58 1.31 19.12 -8.87
CA ASP A 58 2.30 18.79 -7.84
C ASP A 58 1.72 17.84 -6.79
N GLU A 59 0.48 18.06 -6.37
CA GLU A 59 -0.23 17.16 -5.46
C GLU A 59 -0.41 15.76 -6.07
N LEU A 60 -0.85 15.68 -7.33
CA LEU A 60 -0.96 14.40 -8.05
C LEU A 60 0.39 13.70 -8.17
N HIS A 61 1.46 14.44 -8.45
CA HIS A 61 2.80 13.88 -8.54
C HIS A 61 3.25 13.27 -7.21
N LYS A 62 2.97 13.95 -6.08
CA LYS A 62 3.25 13.41 -4.75
C LYS A 62 2.46 12.13 -4.48
N VAL A 63 1.17 12.10 -4.82
CA VAL A 63 0.33 10.90 -4.66
C VAL A 63 0.87 9.74 -5.49
N VAL A 64 1.26 9.98 -6.74
CA VAL A 64 1.89 8.96 -7.59
C VAL A 64 3.19 8.44 -6.98
N GLY A 65 4.02 9.32 -6.41
CA GLY A 65 5.24 8.92 -5.70
C GLY A 65 4.97 8.01 -4.52
N ILE A 66 3.92 8.30 -3.74
CA ILE A 66 3.49 7.46 -2.61
C ILE A 66 3.02 6.09 -3.12
N VAL A 67 2.15 6.07 -4.14
CA VAL A 67 1.65 4.80 -4.71
C VAL A 67 2.79 3.94 -5.26
N ASN A 68 3.77 4.54 -5.93
CA ASN A 68 4.94 3.81 -6.43
C ASN A 68 5.75 3.18 -5.29
N ARG A 69 5.93 3.92 -4.18
CA ARG A 69 6.59 3.39 -2.97
C ARG A 69 5.79 2.23 -2.37
N ASP A 70 4.48 2.38 -2.22
CA ASP A 70 3.62 1.35 -1.65
C ASP A 70 3.62 0.08 -2.52
N VAL A 71 3.57 0.23 -3.84
CA VAL A 71 3.69 -0.90 -4.79
C VAL A 71 5.04 -1.60 -4.67
N ALA A 72 6.13 -0.84 -4.50
CA ALA A 72 7.46 -1.43 -4.28
C ALA A 72 7.49 -2.25 -2.98
N ILE A 73 6.96 -1.71 -1.88
CA ILE A 73 6.89 -2.41 -0.58
C ILE A 73 6.05 -3.69 -0.68
N VAL A 74 4.89 -3.63 -1.35
CA VAL A 74 4.05 -4.82 -1.57
C VAL A 74 4.77 -5.86 -2.42
N THR A 75 5.52 -5.43 -3.43
CA THR A 75 6.31 -6.31 -4.29
C THR A 75 7.44 -7.01 -3.51
N GLU A 76 8.18 -6.26 -2.70
CA GLU A 76 9.22 -6.82 -1.83
C GLU A 76 8.64 -7.80 -0.80
N THR A 77 7.51 -7.44 -0.19
CA THR A 77 6.81 -8.30 0.78
C THR A 77 6.35 -9.60 0.13
N LEU A 78 5.77 -9.53 -1.08
CA LEU A 78 5.35 -10.71 -1.84
C LEU A 78 6.56 -11.58 -2.22
N ALA A 79 7.67 -10.98 -2.64
CA ALA A 79 8.89 -11.72 -2.96
C ALA A 79 9.43 -12.47 -1.73
N LEU A 80 9.44 -11.82 -0.56
CA LEU A 80 9.82 -12.45 0.71
C LEU A 80 8.86 -13.59 1.09
N PHE A 81 7.56 -13.39 0.94
CA PHE A 81 6.54 -14.41 1.17
C PHE A 81 6.75 -15.62 0.26
N VAL A 82 6.92 -15.42 -1.06
CA VAL A 82 7.16 -16.50 -2.03
C VAL A 82 8.45 -17.25 -1.68
N ARG A 83 9.53 -16.52 -1.35
CA ARG A 83 10.80 -17.13 -0.93
C ARG A 83 10.61 -18.00 0.32
N TYR A 84 9.95 -17.46 1.34
CA TYR A 84 9.66 -18.18 2.57
C TYR A 84 8.82 -19.43 2.28
N PHE A 85 7.73 -19.29 1.51
CA PHE A 85 6.86 -20.39 1.11
C PHE A 85 7.61 -21.52 0.42
N LEU A 86 8.50 -21.21 -0.54
CA LEU A 86 9.31 -22.22 -1.23
C LEU A 86 10.38 -22.84 -0.32
N MET A 87 10.84 -22.14 0.71
CA MET A 87 11.84 -22.65 1.65
C MET A 87 11.23 -23.61 2.67
N ILE A 88 10.00 -23.35 3.13
CA ILE A 88 9.36 -24.14 4.19
C ILE A 88 8.42 -25.23 3.68
N THR A 89 7.94 -25.15 2.43
CA THR A 89 6.97 -26.11 1.91
C THR A 89 7.68 -27.38 1.44
N PRO A 90 7.46 -28.54 2.08
CA PRO A 90 8.07 -29.78 1.64
C PRO A 90 7.54 -30.18 0.26
N PRO A 91 8.39 -30.73 -0.63
CA PRO A 91 7.96 -31.15 -1.95
C PRO A 91 7.01 -32.35 -1.85
N LEU A 92 5.94 -32.33 -2.64
CA LEU A 92 4.96 -33.42 -2.69
C LEU A 92 5.52 -34.64 -3.45
N PRO A 93 5.12 -35.87 -3.05
CA PRO A 93 5.40 -37.08 -3.82
C PRO A 93 4.92 -36.96 -5.27
N GLN A 94 5.70 -37.48 -6.23
CA GLN A 94 5.43 -37.31 -7.67
C GLN A 94 4.02 -37.77 -8.08
N SER A 95 3.50 -38.83 -7.45
CA SER A 95 2.15 -39.38 -7.68
C SER A 95 1.03 -38.41 -7.33
N GLU A 96 1.25 -37.51 -6.38
CA GLU A 96 0.23 -36.58 -5.86
C GLU A 96 0.33 -35.18 -6.48
N GLN A 97 1.44 -34.88 -7.16
CA GLN A 97 1.70 -33.54 -7.69
C GLN A 97 0.62 -33.08 -8.68
N GLU A 98 0.16 -33.96 -9.57
CA GLU A 98 -0.83 -33.56 -10.59
C GLU A 98 -2.20 -33.27 -9.97
N ALA A 99 -2.65 -34.14 -9.07
CA ALA A 99 -3.89 -33.93 -8.32
C ALA A 99 -3.82 -32.63 -7.49
N ALA A 100 -2.68 -32.38 -6.82
CA ALA A 100 -2.47 -31.16 -6.05
C ALA A 100 -2.44 -29.90 -6.93
N ARG A 101 -1.84 -29.94 -8.13
CA ARG A 101 -1.86 -28.83 -9.09
C ARG A 101 -3.27 -28.52 -9.57
N LEU A 102 -4.06 -29.55 -9.90
CA LEU A 102 -5.44 -29.39 -10.32
C LEU A 102 -6.30 -28.75 -9.23
N LEU A 103 -6.21 -29.27 -8.01
CA LEU A 103 -6.91 -28.71 -6.85
C LEU A 103 -6.46 -27.27 -6.54
N GLY A 104 -5.16 -26.99 -6.67
CA GLY A 104 -4.61 -25.65 -6.51
C GLY A 104 -5.20 -24.66 -7.52
N ARG A 105 -5.34 -25.06 -8.79
CA ARG A 105 -5.97 -24.23 -9.83
C ARG A 105 -7.44 -23.95 -9.52
N GLU A 106 -8.19 -24.96 -9.09
CA GLU A 106 -9.60 -24.80 -8.71
C GLU A 106 -9.75 -23.80 -7.55
N ARG A 107 -8.97 -23.99 -6.47
CA ARG A 107 -8.95 -23.08 -5.31
C ARG A 107 -8.57 -21.66 -5.72
N PHE A 108 -7.60 -21.50 -6.62
CA PHE A 108 -7.20 -20.20 -7.12
C PHE A 108 -8.31 -19.50 -7.91
N GLN A 109 -9.05 -20.22 -8.75
CA GLN A 109 -10.20 -19.65 -9.47
C GLN A 109 -11.29 -19.17 -8.51
N VAL A 110 -11.59 -19.94 -7.46
CA VAL A 110 -12.53 -19.53 -6.41
C VAL A 110 -12.07 -18.25 -5.73
N PHE A 111 -10.79 -18.17 -5.36
CA PHE A 111 -10.19 -16.97 -4.78
C PHE A 111 -10.30 -15.76 -5.71
N VAL A 112 -9.92 -15.89 -6.99
CA VAL A 112 -10.02 -14.81 -7.98
C VAL A 112 -11.47 -14.34 -8.15
N ALA A 113 -12.44 -15.27 -8.18
CA ALA A 113 -13.85 -14.93 -8.27
C ALA A 113 -14.35 -14.18 -7.02
N GLN A 114 -13.84 -14.50 -5.82
CA GLN A 114 -14.14 -13.75 -4.59
C GLN A 114 -13.53 -12.34 -4.62
N VAL A 115 -12.27 -12.21 -5.05
CA VAL A 115 -11.61 -10.91 -5.21
C VAL A 115 -12.37 -10.05 -6.24
N GLY A 116 -12.70 -10.61 -7.40
CA GLY A 116 -13.45 -9.92 -8.45
C GLY A 116 -14.83 -9.44 -7.98
N ARG A 117 -15.58 -10.30 -7.28
CA ARG A 117 -16.86 -9.90 -6.66
C ARG A 117 -16.70 -8.74 -5.70
N ARG A 118 -15.63 -8.72 -4.90
CA ARG A 118 -15.43 -7.68 -3.88
C ARG A 118 -14.94 -6.36 -4.46
N LEU A 119 -14.09 -6.40 -5.48
CA LEU A 119 -13.70 -5.21 -6.26
C LEU A 119 -14.91 -4.53 -6.90
N ALA A 120 -15.91 -5.30 -7.34
CA ALA A 120 -17.16 -4.77 -7.87
C ALA A 120 -18.05 -4.09 -6.80
N THR A 121 -17.81 -4.31 -5.51
CA THR A 121 -18.63 -3.80 -4.39
C THR A 121 -18.06 -2.51 -3.76
N ASP A 122 -17.01 -1.92 -4.35
CA ASP A 122 -16.38 -0.64 -3.94
C ASP A 122 -15.90 -0.57 -2.46
N HIS A 123 -15.81 -1.72 -1.78
CA HIS A 123 -15.32 -1.80 -0.40
C HIS A 123 -13.81 -2.05 -0.38
N ARG A 124 -13.07 -1.13 0.26
CA ARG A 124 -11.62 -1.22 0.42
C ARG A 124 -11.27 -2.31 1.43
N LEU A 125 -10.81 -3.45 0.92
CA LEU A 125 -10.30 -4.60 1.70
C LEU A 125 -9.34 -4.17 2.82
N VAL A 126 -8.43 -3.23 2.52
CA VAL A 126 -7.44 -2.74 3.47
C VAL A 126 -8.12 -2.11 4.69
N THR A 127 -9.20 -1.36 4.50
CA THR A 127 -9.92 -0.68 5.59
C THR A 127 -10.59 -1.68 6.53
N GLU A 128 -11.25 -2.70 5.99
CA GLU A 128 -11.92 -3.74 6.79
C GLU A 128 -10.93 -4.65 7.53
N VAL A 129 -9.82 -5.00 6.87
CA VAL A 129 -8.74 -5.78 7.50
C VAL A 129 -8.06 -4.94 8.58
N LEU A 130 -7.78 -3.66 8.34
CA LEU A 130 -7.27 -2.77 9.39
C LEU A 130 -8.24 -2.68 10.56
N GLU A 131 -9.53 -2.46 10.29
CA GLU A 131 -10.56 -2.33 11.31
C GLU A 131 -10.70 -3.61 12.14
N THR A 132 -10.63 -4.78 11.50
CA THR A 132 -10.63 -6.08 12.17
C THR A 132 -9.37 -6.29 13.00
N ILE A 133 -8.20 -5.93 12.48
CA ILE A 133 -6.91 -6.05 13.17
C ILE A 133 -6.84 -5.10 14.37
N THR A 134 -7.23 -3.83 14.21
CA THR A 134 -7.29 -2.83 15.28
C THR A 134 -8.33 -3.20 16.33
N SER A 135 -9.47 -3.77 15.94
CA SER A 135 -10.48 -4.28 16.88
C SER A 135 -9.99 -5.49 17.68
N ASN A 136 -9.14 -6.32 17.08
CA ASN A 136 -8.60 -7.51 17.73
C ASN A 136 -7.31 -7.25 18.53
N ASN A 137 -6.52 -6.23 18.17
CA ASN A 137 -5.28 -5.83 18.86
C ASN A 137 -5.03 -4.31 18.69
N PRO A 138 -5.42 -3.47 19.67
CA PRO A 138 -5.29 -2.02 19.56
C PRO A 138 -3.83 -1.49 19.66
N ASP A 139 -2.87 -2.32 20.08
CA ASP A 139 -1.47 -1.93 20.35
C ASP A 139 -0.47 -2.22 19.20
N LEU A 140 -0.92 -2.55 17.98
CA LEU A 140 -0.03 -2.93 16.87
C LEU A 140 1.00 -1.87 16.45
N PHE A 141 0.77 -0.60 16.78
CA PHE A 141 1.64 0.53 16.44
C PHE A 141 2.37 1.12 17.66
N ALA A 142 2.14 0.57 18.86
CA ALA A 142 2.97 0.90 20.00
C ALA A 142 4.33 0.24 19.75
N THR A 143 5.31 1.03 19.29
CA THR A 143 6.72 0.66 19.34
C THR A 143 7.01 0.17 20.74
N ALA A 144 7.10 -1.16 20.90
CA ALA A 144 7.55 -1.78 22.13
C ALA A 144 8.88 -1.12 22.48
N ALA A 145 8.93 -0.54 23.68
CA ALA A 145 10.11 0.00 24.31
C ALA A 145 11.10 -1.12 24.69
N ASP A 146 11.40 -2.02 23.74
CA ASP A 146 12.22 -3.22 23.90
C ASP A 146 13.47 -3.21 22.98
N ASP A 147 13.94 -2.03 22.59
CA ASP A 147 15.36 -1.81 22.24
C ASP A 147 16.24 -1.81 23.50
N ALA A 148 15.98 -2.73 24.44
CA ALA A 148 16.91 -3.04 25.51
C ALA A 148 17.95 -4.01 24.94
N PRO A 149 19.25 -3.66 24.88
CA PRO A 149 20.25 -4.54 24.31
C PRO A 149 20.32 -5.81 25.16
N LEU A 150 20.21 -6.97 24.51
CA LEU A 150 20.43 -8.27 25.14
C LEU A 150 21.80 -8.27 25.83
N ARG A 151 21.78 -8.02 27.14
CA ARG A 151 22.98 -8.04 27.96
C ARG A 151 23.43 -9.49 28.04
N ARG A 152 24.48 -9.81 27.27
CA ARG A 152 25.22 -11.06 27.35
C ARG A 152 25.70 -11.25 28.79
N GLN A 153 25.01 -12.07 29.56
CA GLN A 153 25.43 -12.45 30.89
C GLN A 153 26.15 -13.78 30.80
N GLU A 154 27.46 -13.69 31.02
CA GLU A 154 28.44 -14.77 30.93
C GLU A 154 28.12 -15.88 31.92
N ALA A 155 28.41 -17.11 31.48
CA ALA A 155 28.47 -18.28 32.33
C ALA A 155 29.56 -18.10 33.40
N GLY A 156 29.18 -18.27 34.66
CA GLY A 156 30.11 -18.14 35.78
C GLY A 156 29.56 -18.65 37.11
N ASN A 157 29.71 -19.96 37.30
CA ASN A 157 29.94 -20.65 38.59
C ASN A 157 28.75 -20.85 39.56
N GLY A 158 28.45 -22.13 39.83
CA GLY A 158 27.55 -22.54 40.92
C GLY A 158 27.21 -24.03 40.90
N ASN A 159 28.13 -24.83 41.43
CA ASN A 159 28.11 -26.29 41.57
C ASN A 159 26.84 -26.86 42.26
N GLY A 160 26.34 -28.02 41.81
CA GLY A 160 25.25 -28.75 42.46
C GLY A 160 24.97 -30.11 41.81
N ALA A 161 25.55 -31.16 42.40
CA ALA A 161 25.65 -32.51 41.90
C ALA A 161 24.33 -33.30 41.80
N TYR A 162 24.20 -34.13 40.75
CA TYR A 162 23.60 -35.47 40.85
C TYR A 162 24.27 -36.47 39.88
N ARG A 163 25.25 -37.17 40.46
CA ARG A 163 25.61 -38.60 40.36
C ARG A 163 25.12 -39.43 39.16
N GLU A 164 26.10 -39.97 38.44
CA GLU A 164 25.99 -41.11 37.51
C GLU A 164 25.50 -42.40 38.20
N VAL A 165 24.73 -43.21 37.49
CA VAL A 165 24.54 -44.65 37.76
C VAL A 165 24.70 -45.42 36.44
N PRO A 166 25.48 -46.52 36.39
CA PRO A 166 25.85 -47.19 35.15
C PRO A 166 24.91 -48.34 34.74
N ALA A 167 25.25 -48.93 33.58
CA ALA A 167 24.48 -49.82 32.73
C ALA A 167 24.26 -51.29 33.19
N ALA A 168 23.22 -51.89 32.58
CA ALA A 168 23.09 -53.27 32.06
C ALA A 168 22.69 -54.47 32.94
N LYS A 169 21.52 -55.05 32.58
CA LYS A 169 21.06 -56.48 32.46
C LYS A 169 21.13 -57.39 33.70
N GLU A 170 20.25 -58.33 34.03
CA GLU A 170 19.04 -59.06 33.55
C GLU A 170 18.60 -59.90 34.82
N PRO A 171 17.66 -60.89 34.84
CA PRO A 171 16.46 -61.17 34.06
C PRO A 171 15.20 -61.34 34.96
N THR A 172 14.06 -61.62 34.32
CA THR A 172 12.80 -62.07 34.89
C THR A 172 12.91 -63.46 35.51
N ASP A 173 12.38 -63.66 36.73
CA ASP A 173 12.12 -64.97 37.31
C ASP A 173 10.63 -65.15 37.57
N SER A 174 10.02 -66.03 36.79
CA SER A 174 8.69 -66.59 36.98
C SER A 174 8.86 -68.01 37.51
N LYS A 175 8.41 -68.23 38.75
CA LYS A 175 8.27 -69.53 39.40
C LYS A 175 7.58 -70.54 38.49
N GLU A 176 8.14 -71.73 38.37
CA GLU A 176 7.36 -72.97 38.38
C GLU A 176 8.21 -74.16 38.81
N ASP A 177 7.48 -75.19 39.22
CA ASP A 177 7.72 -76.15 40.28
C ASP A 177 8.27 -77.49 39.73
N THR A 178 8.56 -78.43 40.65
CA THR A 178 8.99 -79.85 40.47
C THR A 178 10.48 -80.08 40.14
N GLY A 179 11.20 -81.04 40.72
CA GLY A 179 10.90 -82.10 41.68
C GLY A 179 12.08 -83.07 41.76
N HIS A 180 12.32 -83.59 42.97
CA HIS A 180 12.96 -84.85 43.38
C HIS A 180 14.20 -85.44 42.68
N GLY A 181 15.15 -85.88 43.51
CA GLY A 181 16.02 -87.04 43.25
C GLY A 181 17.38 -86.93 43.89
#